data_AF-A0A9N9VKL7-F1
#
_entry.id   AF-A0A9N9VKL7-F1
#
_cell.length_a   1.000
_cell.length_b   1.000
_cell.length_c   1.000
_cell.angle_alpha   90.00
_cell.angle_beta   90.00
_cell.angle_gamma   90.00
#
_symmetry.space_group_name_H-M   'P 1'
#
loop_
_entity.id
_entity.type
_entity.pdbx_description
1 polymer ?
#
loop_
_entity_poly.entity_id
_entity_poly.type
_entity_poly.pdbx_seq_one_letter_code
_entity_poly.pdbx_strand_id
1 'polypeptide(L)'
;MIESDAYRVAVDPGMWNYWGKADFYHVECFEKLADLTKEKYLDRLKPLSRNNFAQRNANKSTMMSGFYLLDAGAERLILQWIFVMRKLIAKRDGTDGPKSMVPILHDLWYKSGSAKFTNAERPEGMSQYEFRELQTTLAPVESDGPEDDNEWNLFDRFMKIQENGDKCEEGKTTLGTMLRSWRVCWKVINADEEALKEAGKKCKEELGEKYIRAVKRLSEIPMPDLDSISFTD
;
A
#
# COMPACT_ATOMS: atom_id res chain seq x y z
N MET A 1 23.65 7.10 -0.61
CA MET A 1 22.98 8.00 -1.57
C MET A 1 21.53 7.55 -1.63
N ILE A 2 20.57 8.43 -1.35
CA ILE A 2 19.15 8.06 -1.34
C ILE A 2 18.60 8.36 -2.75
N GLU A 3 17.96 7.38 -3.37
CA GLU A 3 17.36 7.54 -4.71
C GLU A 3 16.16 8.50 -4.62
N SER A 4 16.04 9.44 -5.56
CA SER A 4 14.97 10.46 -5.52
C SER A 4 13.55 9.88 -5.60
N ASP A 5 13.46 8.60 -5.99
CA ASP A 5 12.24 7.89 -6.30
C ASP A 5 11.82 6.88 -5.20
N ALA A 6 12.46 6.95 -4.02
CA ALA A 6 12.10 6.13 -2.87
C ALA A 6 10.75 6.53 -2.25
N TYR A 7 9.95 5.54 -1.84
CA TYR A 7 8.66 5.78 -1.19
C TYR A 7 8.80 6.57 0.10
N ARG A 8 7.82 7.46 0.32
CA ARG A 8 7.73 8.32 1.49
C ARG A 8 6.45 8.06 2.27
N VAL A 9 6.54 8.33 3.57
CA VAL A 9 5.43 8.27 4.51
C VAL A 9 5.33 9.60 5.22
N ALA A 10 4.10 10.00 5.56
CA ALA A 10 3.86 11.13 6.42
C ALA A 10 3.89 10.67 7.88
N VAL A 11 4.59 11.41 8.73
CA VAL A 11 4.66 11.19 10.18
C VAL A 11 3.92 12.33 10.86
N ASP A 12 2.83 12.01 11.55
CA ASP A 12 1.92 12.98 12.16
C ASP A 12 1.70 12.70 13.66
N PRO A 13 1.95 13.65 14.58
CA PRO A 13 2.59 14.95 14.33
C PRO A 13 4.02 14.77 13.82
N GLY A 14 4.56 15.77 13.12
CA GLY A 14 5.97 15.80 12.73
C GLY A 14 6.91 15.64 13.92
N MET A 15 8.13 15.14 13.70
CA MET A 15 9.13 15.08 14.78
C MET A 15 9.73 16.46 15.09
N TRP A 16 9.78 17.34 14.09
CA TRP A 16 10.42 18.66 14.18
C TRP A 16 9.42 19.82 14.24
N ASN A 17 8.15 19.57 13.90
CA ASN A 17 7.08 20.57 13.90
C ASN A 17 6.09 20.33 15.04
N TYR A 18 6.31 21.01 16.18
CA TYR A 18 5.38 21.02 17.32
C TYR A 18 4.01 21.63 16.97
N TRP A 19 3.92 22.43 15.91
CA TRP A 19 2.71 23.17 15.49
C TRP A 19 1.85 22.42 14.44
N GLY A 20 1.81 21.09 14.52
CA GLY A 20 0.75 20.28 13.90
C GLY A 20 0.88 19.97 12.41
N LYS A 21 2.09 20.05 11.84
CA LYS A 21 2.33 19.65 10.45
C LYS A 21 3.01 18.28 10.38
N ALA A 22 2.61 17.46 9.42
CA ALA A 22 3.25 16.18 9.15
C ALA A 22 4.65 16.40 8.55
N ASP A 23 5.61 15.57 8.96
CA ASP A 23 6.94 15.50 8.35
C ASP A 23 7.01 14.30 7.40
N PHE A 24 7.68 14.45 6.25
CA PHE A 24 7.82 13.38 5.27
C PHE A 24 9.16 12.67 5.41
N TYR A 25 9.13 11.34 5.53
CA TYR A 25 10.32 10.52 5.62
C TYR A 25 10.32 9.47 4.52
N HIS A 26 11.50 9.15 4.00
CA HIS A 26 11.67 7.87 3.32
C HIS A 26 11.39 6.74 4.31
N VAL A 27 10.65 5.73 3.87
CA VAL A 27 10.20 4.62 4.73
C VAL A 27 11.36 4.00 5.50
N GLU A 28 12.44 3.64 4.80
CA GLU A 28 13.61 2.99 5.42
C GLU A 28 14.39 3.91 6.37
N CYS A 29 14.33 5.23 6.15
CA CYS A 29 14.91 6.17 7.10
C CYS A 29 14.07 6.19 8.37
N PHE A 30 12.74 6.18 8.24
CA PHE A 30 11.84 6.19 9.40
C PHE A 30 11.95 4.89 10.22
N GLU A 31 12.05 3.72 9.58
CA GLU A 31 12.27 2.43 10.26
C GLU A 31 13.54 2.43 11.13
N LYS A 32 14.57 3.19 10.74
CA LYS A 32 15.81 3.33 11.54
C LYS A 32 15.67 4.28 12.71
N LEU A 33 14.72 5.23 12.63
CA LEU A 33 14.51 6.27 13.64
C LEU A 33 13.46 5.87 14.68
N ALA A 34 12.47 5.07 14.27
CA ALA A 34 11.31 4.74 15.08
C ALA A 34 11.18 3.22 15.29
N ASP A 35 10.84 2.84 16.51
CA ASP A 35 10.61 1.45 16.88
C ASP A 35 9.17 1.05 16.55
N LEU A 36 8.92 0.61 15.31
CA LEU A 36 7.57 0.34 14.79
C LEU A 36 6.87 -0.87 15.46
N THR A 37 7.56 -1.56 16.36
CA THR A 37 6.98 -2.56 17.27
C THR A 37 6.24 -1.92 18.45
N LYS A 38 6.30 -0.60 18.59
CA LYS A 38 5.53 0.17 19.58
C LYS A 38 4.41 0.92 18.87
N GLU A 39 3.19 0.70 19.34
CA GLU A 39 1.95 1.28 18.78
C GLU A 39 2.05 2.79 18.58
N LYS A 40 2.57 3.53 19.58
CA LYS A 40 2.73 4.99 19.50
C LYS A 40 3.56 5.51 18.32
N TYR A 41 4.47 4.70 17.77
CA TYR A 41 5.25 5.07 16.59
C TYR A 41 4.58 4.58 15.31
N LEU A 42 3.96 3.39 15.36
CA LEU A 42 3.18 2.84 14.26
C LEU A 42 1.99 3.75 13.89
N ASP A 43 1.29 4.29 14.88
CA ASP A 43 0.13 5.15 14.67
C ASP A 43 0.44 6.49 13.99
N ARG A 44 1.70 6.93 14.11
CA ARG A 44 2.17 8.15 13.45
C ARG A 44 2.43 7.94 11.97
N LEU A 45 2.60 6.69 11.52
CA LEU A 45 2.84 6.34 10.13
C LEU A 45 1.54 6.50 9.33
N LYS A 46 1.52 7.46 8.39
CA LYS A 46 0.39 7.70 7.49
C LYS A 46 0.85 7.53 6.03
N PRO A 47 0.41 6.48 5.31
CA PRO A 47 0.64 6.38 3.88
C PRO A 47 -0.09 7.53 3.18
N LEU A 48 0.58 8.22 2.26
CA LEU A 48 -0.07 9.28 1.49
C LEU A 48 -0.88 8.66 0.36
N SER A 49 -2.20 8.79 0.51
CA SER A 49 -3.19 8.26 -0.42
C SER A 49 -4.19 9.33 -0.79
N ARG A 50 -5.01 9.04 -1.80
CA ARG A 50 -6.18 9.82 -2.19
C ARG A 50 -7.08 10.25 -1.01
N ASN A 51 -7.14 9.45 0.05
CA ASN A 51 -8.05 9.64 1.18
C ASN A 51 -7.53 10.55 2.29
N ASN A 52 -6.22 10.84 2.33
CA ASN A 52 -5.63 11.59 3.44
C ASN A 52 -4.66 12.70 3.03
N PHE A 53 -4.38 12.88 1.74
CA PHE A 53 -3.37 13.84 1.27
C PHE A 53 -3.63 15.28 1.74
N ALA A 54 -4.90 15.75 1.71
CA ALA A 54 -5.28 17.12 2.06
C ALA A 54 -4.97 17.45 3.53
N GLN A 55 -5.09 16.45 4.41
CA GLN A 55 -4.83 16.57 5.84
C GLN A 55 -3.33 16.57 6.18
N ARG A 56 -2.45 16.44 5.17
CA ARG A 56 -1.00 16.29 5.35
C ARG A 56 -0.20 17.42 4.72
N ASN A 57 -0.84 18.57 4.50
CA ASN A 57 -0.20 19.80 4.06
C ASN A 57 0.53 19.67 2.68
N ALA A 58 0.09 18.72 1.85
CA ALA A 58 0.46 18.67 0.44
C ALA A 58 -0.43 19.67 -0.32
N ASN A 59 0.17 20.64 -1.00
CA ASN A 59 -0.61 21.62 -1.75
C ASN A 59 -1.25 21.00 -3.01
N LYS A 60 -2.30 21.62 -3.54
CA LYS A 60 -3.05 21.15 -4.72
C LYS A 60 -2.15 20.89 -5.95
N SER A 61 -1.09 21.67 -6.14
CA SER A 61 -0.13 21.46 -7.23
C SER A 61 0.69 20.16 -7.07
N THR A 62 1.14 19.89 -5.84
CA THR A 62 1.83 18.62 -5.48
C THR A 62 0.89 17.43 -5.65
N MET A 63 -0.38 17.59 -5.27
CA MET A 63 -1.43 16.59 -5.49
C MET A 63 -1.64 16.30 -6.98
N MET A 64 -1.91 17.32 -7.80
CA MET A 64 -2.22 17.16 -9.23
C MET A 64 -1.05 16.57 -10.04
N SER A 65 0.17 16.73 -9.55
CA SER A 65 1.37 16.15 -10.16
C SER A 65 1.68 14.74 -9.64
N GLY A 66 0.86 14.19 -8.73
CA GLY A 66 1.06 12.86 -8.13
C GLY A 66 2.29 12.79 -7.21
N PHE A 67 2.95 13.91 -6.93
CA PHE A 67 4.14 13.92 -6.09
C PHE A 67 3.78 13.47 -4.67
N TYR A 68 4.49 12.45 -4.18
CA TYR A 68 4.33 11.82 -2.87
C TYR A 68 3.13 10.89 -2.68
N LEU A 69 2.15 10.89 -3.58
CA LEU A 69 1.11 9.87 -3.54
C LEU A 69 1.74 8.50 -3.83
N LEU A 70 1.28 7.51 -3.09
CA LEU A 70 1.66 6.13 -3.32
C LEU A 70 0.92 5.62 -4.57
N ASP A 71 1.59 4.81 -5.37
CA ASP A 71 0.89 3.92 -6.28
C ASP A 71 0.04 2.91 -5.51
N ALA A 72 -0.95 2.34 -6.20
CA ALA A 72 -1.92 1.44 -5.62
C ALA A 72 -1.25 0.28 -4.86
N GLY A 73 -0.25 -0.38 -5.43
CA GLY A 73 0.47 -1.48 -4.81
C GLY A 73 1.15 -1.08 -3.50
N ALA A 74 1.89 0.03 -3.50
CA ALA A 74 2.54 0.54 -2.30
C ALA A 74 1.53 0.94 -1.21
N GLU A 75 0.41 1.57 -1.59
CA GLU A 75 -0.68 1.91 -0.68
C GLU A 75 -1.24 0.66 0.00
N ARG A 76 -1.60 -0.37 -0.78
CA ARG A 76 -2.14 -1.64 -0.28
C ARG A 76 -1.16 -2.33 0.66
N LEU A 77 0.10 -2.42 0.26
CA LEU A 77 1.15 -3.07 1.06
C LEU A 77 1.38 -2.36 2.39
N ILE A 78 1.47 -1.02 2.42
CA ILE A 78 1.66 -0.27 3.67
C ILE A 78 0.46 -0.44 4.60
N LEU A 79 -0.77 -0.28 4.08
CA LEU A 79 -1.98 -0.37 4.90
C LEU A 79 -2.14 -1.77 5.50
N GLN A 80 -1.91 -2.82 4.70
CA GLN A 80 -1.97 -4.19 5.19
C GLN A 80 -0.86 -4.47 6.20
N TRP A 81 0.37 -4.01 5.94
CA TRP A 81 1.47 -4.15 6.88
C TRP A 81 1.18 -3.48 8.23
N ILE A 82 0.62 -2.27 8.23
CA ILE A 82 0.21 -1.58 9.46
C ILE A 82 -0.84 -2.41 10.21
N PHE A 83 -1.83 -2.95 9.51
CA PHE A 83 -2.87 -3.79 10.10
C PHE A 83 -2.30 -5.05 10.76
N VAL A 84 -1.43 -5.78 10.06
CA VAL A 84 -0.75 -6.98 10.59
C VAL A 84 0.11 -6.61 11.81
N MET A 85 0.90 -5.54 11.72
CA MET A 85 1.73 -5.08 12.82
C MET A 85 0.92 -4.74 14.07
N ARG A 86 -0.21 -4.04 13.92
CA ARG A 86 -1.12 -3.76 15.04
C ARG A 86 -1.64 -5.03 15.71
N LYS A 87 -2.03 -6.04 14.92
CA LYS A 87 -2.44 -7.35 15.48
C LYS A 87 -1.31 -8.02 16.24
N LEU A 88 -0.10 -8.06 15.69
CA LEU A 88 1.06 -8.69 16.33
C LEU A 88 1.47 -7.96 17.63
N ILE A 89 1.43 -6.63 17.64
CA ILE A 89 1.69 -5.81 18.83
C ILE A 89 0.65 -6.08 19.90
N ALA A 90 -0.64 -6.06 19.55
CA ALA A 90 -1.71 -6.32 20.51
C ALA A 90 -1.63 -7.73 21.10
N LYS A 91 -1.32 -8.74 20.26
CA LYS A 91 -1.07 -10.12 20.71
C LYS A 91 0.11 -10.20 21.69
N ARG A 92 1.21 -9.49 21.42
CA ARG A 92 2.37 -9.43 22.33
C ARG A 92 2.00 -8.76 23.66
N ASP A 93 1.26 -7.66 23.60
CA ASP A 93 0.97 -6.79 24.74
C ASP A 93 -0.26 -7.26 25.56
N GLY A 94 -0.99 -8.27 25.07
CA GLY A 94 -2.20 -8.77 25.71
C GLY A 94 -3.38 -7.78 25.67
N THR A 95 -3.41 -6.91 24.66
CA THR A 95 -4.46 -5.89 24.49
C THR A 95 -5.47 -6.28 23.42
N ASP A 96 -6.61 -5.60 23.42
CA ASP A 96 -7.58 -5.69 22.34
C ASP A 96 -6.95 -5.11 21.06
N GLY A 97 -6.70 -5.98 20.08
CA GLY A 97 -6.14 -5.60 18.79
C GLY A 97 -7.10 -4.78 17.92
N PRO A 98 -6.71 -4.46 16.67
CA PRO A 98 -7.60 -3.79 15.75
C PRO A 98 -8.84 -4.67 15.52
N LYS A 99 -10.03 -4.05 15.54
CA LYS A 99 -11.30 -4.75 15.26
C LYS A 99 -11.20 -5.47 13.91
N SER A 100 -11.70 -6.69 13.85
CA SER A 100 -11.86 -7.40 12.58
C SER A 100 -12.71 -6.58 11.62
N MET A 101 -12.33 -6.60 10.34
CA MET A 101 -13.16 -6.03 9.30
C MET A 101 -14.49 -6.78 9.23
N VAL A 102 -15.57 -6.06 8.93
CA VAL A 102 -16.84 -6.70 8.59
C VAL A 102 -16.67 -7.56 7.33
N PRO A 103 -17.37 -8.69 7.17
CA PRO A 103 -17.12 -9.66 6.08
C PRO A 103 -17.09 -9.04 4.68
N ILE A 104 -18.00 -8.10 4.39
CA ILE A 104 -18.07 -7.43 3.08
C ILE A 104 -16.81 -6.59 2.82
N LEU A 105 -16.34 -5.84 3.83
CA LEU A 105 -15.11 -5.06 3.72
C LEU A 105 -13.88 -5.97 3.64
N HIS A 106 -13.87 -7.06 4.40
CA HIS A 106 -12.81 -8.06 4.34
C HIS A 106 -12.69 -8.65 2.94
N ASP A 107 -13.80 -9.08 2.33
CA ASP A 107 -13.78 -9.67 1.00
C ASP A 107 -13.39 -8.65 -0.07
N LEU A 108 -13.89 -7.42 0.01
CA LEU A 108 -13.43 -6.33 -0.85
C LEU A 108 -11.93 -6.05 -0.69
N TRP A 109 -11.40 -6.14 0.54
CA TRP A 109 -9.99 -5.85 0.81
C TRP A 109 -9.06 -6.97 0.36
N TYR A 110 -9.44 -8.24 0.49
CA TYR A 110 -8.53 -9.36 0.24
C TYR A 110 -8.81 -10.14 -1.05
N LYS A 111 -10.04 -10.06 -1.56
CA LYS A 111 -10.49 -10.90 -2.69
C LYS A 111 -10.84 -10.11 -3.93
N SER A 112 -10.83 -8.77 -3.92
CA SER A 112 -11.11 -8.03 -5.16
C SER A 112 -10.09 -8.38 -6.25
N GLY A 113 -10.60 -8.57 -7.47
CA GLY A 113 -9.84 -9.10 -8.60
C GLY A 113 -9.76 -10.64 -8.70
N SER A 114 -10.25 -11.37 -7.67
CA SER A 114 -10.40 -12.83 -7.73
C SER A 114 -11.56 -13.23 -8.66
N ALA A 115 -11.39 -14.33 -9.38
CA ALA A 115 -12.43 -15.03 -10.13
C ALA A 115 -13.65 -15.34 -9.26
N LYS A 116 -13.43 -15.61 -7.98
CA LYS A 116 -14.47 -15.99 -7.00
C LYS A 116 -15.17 -14.78 -6.37
N PHE A 117 -14.73 -13.56 -6.67
CA PHE A 117 -15.30 -12.33 -6.14
C PHE A 117 -16.35 -11.77 -7.10
N THR A 118 -17.57 -12.31 -7.06
CA THR A 118 -18.63 -12.03 -8.06
C THR A 118 -19.76 -11.13 -7.56
N ASN A 119 -20.05 -11.10 -6.26
CA ASN A 119 -21.18 -10.37 -5.68
C ASN A 119 -20.72 -9.35 -4.63
N ALA A 120 -19.97 -8.35 -5.08
CA ALA A 120 -19.46 -7.31 -4.21
C ALA A 120 -20.56 -6.33 -3.82
N GLU A 121 -20.90 -6.26 -2.54
CA GLU A 121 -21.75 -5.21 -1.99
C GLU A 121 -20.88 -4.04 -1.51
N ARG A 122 -21.36 -2.82 -1.70
CA ARG A 122 -20.67 -1.62 -1.19
C ARG A 122 -20.86 -1.55 0.33
N PRO A 123 -19.78 -1.52 1.14
CA PRO A 123 -19.89 -1.33 2.57
C PRO A 123 -20.63 -0.04 2.94
N GLU A 124 -21.39 -0.07 4.03
CA GLU A 124 -22.07 1.12 4.56
C GLU A 124 -21.06 2.24 4.86
N GLY A 125 -21.41 3.49 4.49
CA GLY A 125 -20.55 4.66 4.68
C GLY A 125 -19.38 4.80 3.71
N MET A 126 -19.09 3.82 2.85
CA MET A 126 -18.04 3.92 1.83
C MET A 126 -18.55 4.69 0.59
N SER A 127 -17.75 5.61 0.03
CA SER A 127 -18.12 6.29 -1.21
C SER A 127 -18.13 5.33 -2.40
N GLN A 128 -18.91 5.64 -3.43
CA GLN A 128 -18.92 4.85 -4.68
C GLN A 128 -17.55 4.87 -5.36
N TYR A 129 -16.84 6.00 -5.27
CA TYR A 129 -15.49 6.15 -5.79
C TYR A 129 -14.51 5.18 -5.13
N GLU A 130 -14.43 5.20 -3.79
CA GLU A 130 -13.54 4.31 -3.02
C GLU A 130 -13.88 2.84 -3.27
N PHE A 131 -15.18 2.52 -3.32
CA PHE A 131 -15.63 1.16 -3.62
C PHE A 131 -15.11 0.69 -4.99
N ARG A 132 -15.24 1.54 -6.02
CA ARG A 132 -14.75 1.23 -7.37
C ARG A 132 -13.23 1.06 -7.40
N GLU A 133 -12.49 1.97 -6.77
CA GLU A 133 -11.02 1.88 -6.72
C GLU A 133 -10.58 0.55 -6.07
N LEU A 134 -11.19 0.14 -4.96
CA LEU A 134 -10.93 -1.14 -4.29
C LEU A 134 -11.26 -2.36 -5.14
N GLN A 135 -12.24 -2.26 -6.03
CA GLN A 135 -12.59 -3.32 -6.97
C GLN A 135 -11.66 -3.39 -8.19
N THR A 136 -11.07 -2.26 -8.59
CA THR A 136 -10.29 -2.14 -9.83
C THR A 136 -8.81 -1.89 -9.55
N THR A 137 -8.41 -0.63 -9.41
CA THR A 137 -7.02 -0.17 -9.39
C THR A 137 -6.27 -0.77 -8.21
N LEU A 138 -6.95 -0.91 -7.07
CA LEU A 138 -6.41 -1.37 -5.80
C LEU A 138 -6.63 -2.86 -5.53
N ALA A 139 -7.22 -3.59 -6.48
CA ALA A 139 -7.47 -5.01 -6.33
C ALA A 139 -6.16 -5.76 -6.02
N PRO A 140 -6.07 -6.52 -4.91
CA PRO A 140 -4.84 -7.24 -4.58
C PRO A 140 -4.68 -8.52 -5.41
N VAL A 141 -5.76 -9.03 -5.99
CA VAL A 141 -5.75 -10.26 -6.79
C VAL A 141 -5.76 -9.94 -8.28
N GLU A 142 -5.06 -10.75 -9.06
CA GLU A 142 -5.18 -10.78 -10.52
C GLU A 142 -5.55 -12.20 -10.94
N SER A 143 -6.53 -12.29 -11.83
CA SER A 143 -7.09 -13.52 -12.35
C SER A 143 -7.13 -13.50 -13.88
N ASP A 144 -7.03 -14.67 -14.51
CA ASP A 144 -7.25 -14.85 -15.96
C ASP A 144 -8.73 -15.05 -16.33
N GLY A 145 -9.64 -15.08 -15.36
CA GLY A 145 -11.09 -15.19 -15.59
C GLY A 145 -11.81 -16.10 -14.59
N PRO A 146 -13.12 -16.33 -14.79
CA PRO A 146 -13.99 -17.02 -13.82
C PRO A 146 -13.55 -18.43 -13.41
N GLU A 147 -12.80 -19.12 -14.26
CA GLU A 147 -12.32 -20.49 -14.04
C GLU A 147 -10.86 -20.55 -13.53
N ASP A 148 -10.26 -19.41 -13.19
CA ASP A 148 -8.87 -19.36 -12.75
C ASP A 148 -8.72 -19.90 -11.32
N ASP A 149 -7.96 -20.99 -11.20
CA ASP A 149 -7.60 -21.62 -9.93
C ASP A 149 -6.20 -21.24 -9.44
N ASN A 150 -5.44 -20.49 -10.24
CA ASN A 150 -4.05 -20.10 -9.97
C ASN A 150 -3.89 -18.57 -9.98
N GLU A 151 -4.64 -17.92 -9.11
CA GLU A 151 -4.66 -16.47 -9.00
C GLU A 151 -3.34 -15.91 -8.45
N TRP A 152 -2.97 -14.72 -8.91
CA TRP A 152 -1.84 -13.98 -8.34
C TRP A 152 -2.33 -13.04 -7.24
N ASN A 153 -1.61 -12.95 -6.13
CA ASN A 153 -1.97 -12.08 -5.01
C ASN A 153 -0.78 -11.19 -4.57
N LEU A 154 -1.05 -9.89 -4.43
CA LEU A 154 -0.08 -8.88 -4.01
C LEU A 154 0.50 -9.16 -2.61
N PHE A 155 -0.36 -9.51 -1.65
CA PHE A 155 0.07 -9.74 -0.28
C PHE A 155 0.89 -11.02 -0.17
N ASP A 156 0.45 -12.12 -0.79
CA ASP A 156 1.19 -13.38 -0.79
C ASP A 156 2.58 -13.22 -1.42
N ARG A 157 2.70 -12.36 -2.43
CA ARG A 157 3.98 -12.14 -3.12
C ARG A 157 4.98 -11.32 -2.31
N PHE A 158 4.53 -10.28 -1.62
CA PHE A 158 5.44 -9.28 -1.04
C PHE A 158 5.44 -9.24 0.49
N MET A 159 4.37 -9.67 1.16
CA MET A 159 4.29 -9.64 2.62
C MET A 159 4.97 -10.85 3.25
N LYS A 160 6.04 -10.58 4.00
CA LYS A 160 6.75 -11.60 4.79
C LYS A 160 6.15 -11.83 6.17
N ILE A 161 5.54 -10.79 6.74
CA ILE A 161 4.85 -10.89 8.02
C ILE A 161 3.43 -11.39 7.80
N GLN A 162 2.97 -12.26 8.68
CA GLN A 162 1.66 -12.89 8.61
C GLN A 162 0.87 -12.61 9.89
N GLU A 163 -0.45 -12.51 9.78
CA GLU A 163 -1.32 -12.20 10.92
C GLU A 163 -1.23 -13.23 12.05
N ASN A 164 -1.01 -14.49 11.70
CA ASN A 164 -0.86 -15.60 12.64
C ASN A 164 0.58 -15.75 13.15
N GLY A 165 1.50 -14.85 12.78
CA GLY A 165 2.87 -14.86 13.26
C GLY A 165 2.98 -14.68 14.78
N ASP A 166 4.12 -15.07 15.32
CA ASP A 166 4.41 -14.95 16.76
C ASP A 166 5.43 -13.86 17.08
N LYS A 167 5.99 -13.20 16.06
CA LYS A 167 7.17 -12.33 16.22
C LYS A 167 6.97 -10.97 15.54
N CYS A 168 6.42 -10.02 16.29
CA CYS A 168 6.34 -8.61 15.84
C CYS A 168 7.72 -8.00 15.52
N GLU A 169 8.79 -8.50 16.17
CA GLU A 169 10.18 -8.04 15.95
C GLU A 169 10.65 -8.28 14.51
N GLU A 170 10.18 -9.35 13.87
CA GLU A 170 10.47 -9.62 12.46
C GLU A 170 9.88 -8.53 11.56
N GLY A 171 8.81 -7.86 12.00
CA GLY A 171 8.18 -6.77 11.28
C GLY A 171 9.01 -5.49 11.22
N LYS A 172 9.92 -5.25 12.17
CA LYS A 172 10.59 -3.95 12.39
C LYS A 172 11.30 -3.36 11.17
N THR A 173 11.79 -4.19 10.26
CA THR A 173 12.56 -3.79 9.07
C THR A 173 11.97 -4.31 7.76
N THR A 174 10.72 -4.77 7.81
CA THR A 174 10.06 -5.41 6.67
C THR A 174 9.35 -4.43 5.76
N LEU A 175 8.93 -3.26 6.26
CA LEU A 175 8.16 -2.31 5.45
C LEU A 175 9.02 -1.74 4.32
N GLY A 176 10.23 -1.26 4.65
CA GLY A 176 11.16 -0.72 3.66
C GLY A 176 11.61 -1.76 2.64
N THR A 177 11.96 -2.97 3.12
CA THR A 177 12.34 -4.09 2.25
C THR A 177 11.21 -4.50 1.30
N MET A 178 9.99 -4.63 1.81
CA MET A 178 8.79 -4.98 1.04
C MET A 178 8.52 -3.94 -0.06
N LEU A 179 8.55 -2.66 0.29
CA LEU A 179 8.32 -1.57 -0.67
C LEU A 179 9.44 -1.45 -1.69
N ARG A 180 10.68 -1.73 -1.30
CA ARG A 180 11.80 -1.78 -2.25
C ARG A 180 11.63 -2.94 -3.24
N SER A 181 11.23 -4.12 -2.77
CA SER A 181 10.94 -5.26 -3.64
C SER A 181 9.81 -4.94 -4.62
N TRP A 182 8.72 -4.33 -4.15
CA TRP A 182 7.64 -3.83 -5.00
C TRP A 182 8.17 -2.85 -6.06
N ARG A 183 8.96 -1.85 -5.64
CA ARG A 183 9.56 -0.83 -6.52
C ARG A 183 10.41 -1.44 -7.62
N VAL A 184 11.20 -2.47 -7.31
CA VAL A 184 12.04 -3.16 -8.30
C VAL A 184 11.18 -3.81 -9.38
N CYS A 185 10.10 -4.51 -8.99
CA CYS A 185 9.18 -5.12 -9.94
C CYS A 185 8.49 -4.08 -10.82
N TRP A 186 8.02 -3.00 -10.20
CA TRP A 186 7.44 -1.86 -10.92
C TRP A 186 8.41 -1.26 -11.95
N LYS A 187 9.65 -0.93 -11.55
CA LYS A 187 10.70 -0.38 -12.43
C LYS A 187 11.00 -1.31 -13.59
N VAL A 188 11.18 -2.61 -13.30
CA VAL A 188 11.47 -3.59 -14.36
C VAL A 188 10.32 -3.65 -15.34
N ILE A 189 9.08 -3.77 -14.86
CA ILE A 189 7.90 -3.97 -15.71
C ILE A 189 7.60 -2.74 -16.59
N ASN A 190 7.78 -1.54 -16.05
CA ASN A 190 7.47 -0.30 -16.77
C ASN A 190 8.65 0.31 -17.53
N ALA A 191 9.86 -0.25 -17.41
CA ALA A 191 10.99 0.18 -18.23
C ALA A 191 10.80 -0.24 -19.70
N ASP A 192 11.19 0.66 -20.61
CA ASP A 192 11.32 0.38 -22.03
C ASP A 192 12.23 -0.82 -22.26
N GLU A 193 11.90 -1.68 -23.22
CA GLU A 193 12.70 -2.88 -23.49
C GLU A 193 14.15 -2.55 -23.87
N GLU A 194 14.38 -1.41 -24.52
CA GLU A 194 15.73 -0.93 -24.86
C GLU A 194 16.53 -0.48 -23.62
N ALA A 195 15.83 -0.07 -22.55
CA ALA A 195 16.44 0.32 -21.28
C ALA A 195 16.70 -0.88 -20.35
N LEU A 196 16.10 -2.04 -20.64
CA LEU A 196 16.31 -3.27 -19.87
C LEU A 196 17.54 -4.03 -20.38
N LYS A 197 18.47 -4.30 -19.45
CA LYS A 197 19.53 -5.31 -19.66
C LYS A 197 18.90 -6.67 -19.91
N GLU A 198 19.62 -7.61 -20.53
CA GLU A 198 19.10 -8.96 -20.81
C GLU A 198 18.50 -9.65 -19.58
N ALA A 199 19.11 -9.49 -18.41
CA ALA A 199 18.57 -10.02 -17.15
C ALA A 199 17.18 -9.47 -16.80
N GLY A 200 16.90 -8.21 -17.15
CA GLY A 200 15.59 -7.58 -16.96
C GLY A 200 14.55 -8.06 -17.97
N LYS A 201 14.96 -8.31 -19.22
CA LYS A 201 14.08 -8.91 -20.26
C LYS A 201 13.70 -10.33 -19.89
N LYS A 202 14.68 -11.15 -19.52
CA LYS A 202 14.46 -12.52 -19.07
C LYS A 202 13.58 -12.58 -17.81
N CYS A 203 13.78 -11.65 -16.88
CA CYS A 203 12.92 -11.51 -15.69
C CYS A 203 11.46 -11.21 -16.08
N LYS A 204 11.21 -10.32 -17.05
CA LYS A 204 9.84 -10.09 -17.57
C LYS A 204 9.22 -11.36 -18.14
N GLU A 205 9.98 -12.10 -18.96
CA GLU A 205 9.51 -13.35 -19.58
C GLU A 205 9.15 -14.43 -18.53
N GLU A 206 9.96 -14.54 -17.47
CA GLU A 206 9.77 -15.53 -16.39
C GLU A 206 8.60 -15.19 -15.45
N LEU A 207 8.19 -13.92 -15.35
CA LEU A 207 7.13 -13.48 -14.42
C LEU A 207 5.71 -13.83 -14.90
N GLY A 208 5.52 -14.06 -16.21
CA GLY A 208 4.23 -14.39 -16.81
C GLY A 208 3.28 -13.19 -16.96
N GLU A 209 2.31 -13.31 -17.86
CA GLU A 209 1.41 -12.22 -18.24
C GLU A 209 0.53 -11.72 -17.08
N LYS A 210 -0.01 -12.64 -16.28
CA LYS A 210 -0.82 -12.33 -15.10
C LYS A 210 -0.09 -11.39 -14.13
N TYR A 211 1.15 -11.73 -13.79
CA TYR A 211 1.99 -10.89 -12.94
C TYR A 211 2.20 -9.50 -13.55
N ILE A 212 2.49 -9.43 -14.85
CA ILE A 212 2.73 -8.17 -15.57
C ILE A 212 1.48 -7.28 -15.54
N ARG A 213 0.29 -7.84 -15.80
CA ARG A 213 -0.98 -7.10 -15.73
C ARG A 213 -1.24 -6.57 -14.33
N ALA A 214 -1.08 -7.43 -13.33
CA ALA A 214 -1.28 -7.05 -11.93
C ALA A 214 -0.37 -5.90 -11.52
N VAL A 215 0.92 -6.00 -11.82
CA VAL A 215 1.88 -4.94 -11.48
C VAL A 215 1.55 -3.66 -12.24
N LYS A 216 1.30 -3.71 -13.56
CA LYS A 216 0.95 -2.49 -14.33
C LYS A 216 -0.24 -1.75 -13.72
N ARG A 217 -1.34 -2.46 -13.42
CA ARG A 217 -2.52 -1.90 -12.75
C ARG A 217 -2.18 -1.29 -11.39
N LEU A 218 -1.50 -2.06 -10.54
CA LEU A 218 -1.14 -1.63 -9.19
C LEU A 218 -0.04 -0.54 -9.16
N SER A 219 0.55 -0.23 -10.31
CA SER A 219 1.55 0.84 -10.44
C SER A 219 0.93 2.20 -10.75
N GLU A 220 -0.37 2.24 -11.02
CA GLU A 220 -1.11 3.47 -11.17
C GLU A 220 -1.19 4.20 -9.82
N ILE A 221 -1.15 5.53 -9.87
CA ILE A 221 -1.33 6.40 -8.70
C ILE A 221 -2.82 6.75 -8.63
N PRO A 222 -3.58 6.21 -7.65
CA PRO A 222 -4.99 6.52 -7.51
C PRO A 222 -5.15 7.98 -7.13
N MET A 223 -5.80 8.75 -7.99
CA MET A 223 -5.99 10.17 -7.76
C MET A 223 -7.14 10.42 -6.76
N PRO A 224 -7.10 11.51 -6.01
CA PRO A 224 -8.26 11.94 -5.23
C PRO A 224 -9.52 12.15 -6.07
N ASP A 225 -10.68 11.84 -5.48
CA ASP A 225 -11.97 12.29 -6.01
C ASP A 225 -12.09 13.80 -5.84
N LEU A 226 -11.80 14.53 -6.92
CA LEU A 226 -11.76 15.99 -6.93
C LEU A 226 -13.11 16.62 -6.59
N ASP A 227 -14.21 15.92 -6.85
CA ASP A 227 -15.57 16.41 -6.55
C ASP A 227 -15.89 16.30 -5.06
N SER A 228 -15.15 15.46 -4.32
CA SER A 228 -15.30 15.27 -2.88
C SER A 228 -14.42 16.19 -2.02
N ILE A 229 -13.52 16.96 -2.64
CA ILE A 229 -12.50 17.73 -1.93
C ILE A 229 -12.87 19.21 -1.89
N SER A 230 -13.25 19.68 -0.70
CA SER A 230 -13.28 21.12 -0.41
C SER A 230 -11.87 21.61 -0.11
N PHE A 231 -11.31 22.44 -1.00
CA PHE A 231 -10.14 23.24 -0.65
C PHE A 231 -10.62 24.43 0.17
N THR A 232 -10.22 24.51 1.44
CA THR A 232 -10.31 25.76 2.19
C THR A 232 -9.11 26.60 1.81
N ASP A 233 -9.37 27.77 1.20
CA ASP A 233 -8.36 28.80 0.94
C ASP A 233 -7.75 29.36 2.24
#